data_AF-A0A9E1VBX3-F1
#
_entry.id   AF-A0A9E1VBX3-F1
#
_cell.length_a   1.000
_cell.length_b   1.000
_cell.length_c   1.000
_cell.angle_alpha   90.00
_cell.angle_beta   90.00
_cell.angle_gamma   90.00
#
_symmetry.space_group_name_H-M   'P 1'
#
loop_
_entity.id
_entity.type
_entity.pdbx_description
1 polymer ?
#
loop_
_entity_poly.entity_id
_entity_poly.type
_entity_poly.pdbx_seq_one_letter_code
_entity_poly.pdbx_strand_id
1 'polypeptide(L)'
;METSSEERPSRDDKDSIFILPLSTLPIVSPSLRKARLIKNSQLEGVVELFSGEGTGSGQVLPRDLANIFQFDDKSKKDSGIVQQVSVLPSFDVYSLRIELRKLNIDVDNDENLRLSQEQTRRLNTNMKEFITPLMTTVFGVAAGQTRNVRDLVSLIGNADQGKARQNLMKLSEKLGVHYTAIPNFLQDYGDVYLSLAYYQFCLDQVKPGLETFFECVAEIQRDPQFSRHAGFLQTSEMVTTKFRDMFEQTSSVLNIFKTITDDMWVDISGHKFEIVESSIQECQTKIGAALCALTVKMYAWNVEFPDRSRKNYARQAGFIMGEMRQGIDTVEPIGFVDFSL
;
A
#
# COMPACT_ATOMS: atom_id res chain seq x y z
N MET A 1 1.70 -28.15 31.06
CA MET A 1 2.69 -27.93 29.98
C MET A 1 1.89 -27.65 28.73
N GLU A 2 1.38 -26.43 28.65
CA GLU A 2 0.63 -25.96 27.49
C GLU A 2 1.62 -25.37 26.49
N THR A 3 1.43 -25.77 25.25
CA THR A 3 2.21 -25.42 24.08
C THR A 3 2.29 -23.90 23.92
N SER A 4 3.51 -23.38 23.96
CA SER A 4 3.87 -22.06 23.40
C SER A 4 3.28 -21.96 22.00
N SER A 5 2.26 -21.11 21.86
CA SER A 5 1.78 -20.65 20.56
C SER A 5 2.85 -19.72 19.99
N GLU A 6 3.82 -20.28 19.27
CA GLU A 6 4.60 -19.53 18.29
C GLU A 6 3.59 -18.91 17.30
N GLU A 7 3.25 -17.64 17.50
CA GLU A 7 2.39 -16.90 16.59
C GLU A 7 3.05 -16.86 15.21
N ARG A 8 2.45 -17.58 14.26
CA ARG A 8 2.71 -17.40 12.84
C ARG A 8 2.39 -15.95 12.47
N PRO A 9 3.05 -15.34 11.47
CA PRO A 9 2.63 -14.04 10.95
C PRO A 9 1.12 -14.09 10.64
N SER A 10 0.40 -13.12 11.18
CA SER A 10 -1.05 -13.01 10.99
C SER A 10 -1.36 -12.99 9.50
N ARG A 11 -2.47 -13.63 9.10
CA ARG A 11 -2.94 -13.60 7.70
C ARG A 11 -3.21 -12.16 7.22
N ASP A 12 -3.39 -11.22 8.14
CA ASP A 12 -3.56 -9.78 7.90
C ASP A 12 -2.25 -9.06 7.53
N ASP A 13 -1.08 -9.61 7.85
CA ASP A 13 0.21 -8.94 7.61
C ASP A 13 0.55 -8.85 6.12
N LYS A 14 -0.02 -9.74 5.29
CA LYS A 14 0.26 -9.81 3.86
C LYS A 14 -0.17 -8.54 3.10
N ASP A 15 -1.29 -7.94 3.51
CA ASP A 15 -1.85 -6.76 2.84
C ASP A 15 -1.44 -5.46 3.55
N SER A 16 -0.56 -5.55 4.55
CA SER A 16 -0.10 -4.39 5.31
C SER A 16 0.80 -3.50 4.46
N ILE A 17 0.64 -2.19 4.63
CA ILE A 17 1.48 -1.19 3.96
C ILE A 17 2.84 -1.02 4.66
N PHE A 18 2.98 -1.50 5.90
CA PHE A 18 4.14 -1.26 6.75
C PHE A 18 4.73 -2.53 7.39
N ILE A 19 4.13 -3.70 7.13
CA ILE A 19 4.61 -5.01 7.57
C ILE A 19 4.81 -5.90 6.35
N LEU A 20 5.94 -6.60 6.30
CA LEU A 20 6.25 -7.58 5.28
C LEU A 20 6.68 -8.89 5.94
N PRO A 21 5.86 -9.95 5.91
CA PRO A 21 6.30 -11.27 6.32
C PRO A 21 7.50 -11.71 5.47
N LEU A 22 8.63 -12.06 6.07
CA LEU A 22 9.83 -12.42 5.29
C LEU A 22 9.66 -13.73 4.51
N SER A 23 8.62 -14.50 4.82
CA SER A 23 8.21 -15.68 4.05
C SER A 23 7.72 -15.38 2.64
N THR A 24 7.37 -14.12 2.31
CA THR A 24 6.98 -13.68 0.96
C THR A 24 8.16 -13.41 0.04
N LEU A 25 9.36 -13.22 0.62
CA LEU A 25 10.59 -12.99 -0.13
C LEU A 25 11.26 -14.32 -0.47
N PRO A 26 12.17 -14.37 -1.48
CA PRO A 26 12.92 -15.57 -1.85
C PRO A 26 14.05 -15.86 -0.83
N ILE A 27 13.70 -15.96 0.45
CA ILE A 27 14.58 -16.22 1.59
C ILE A 27 14.63 -17.73 1.84
N VAL A 28 15.84 -18.26 2.03
CA VAL A 28 16.06 -19.69 2.24
C VAL A 28 16.09 -20.04 3.73
N SER A 29 16.66 -19.16 4.57
CA SER A 29 16.85 -19.36 6.00
C SER A 29 15.52 -19.60 6.74
N PRO A 30 15.29 -20.81 7.32
CA PRO A 30 14.02 -21.14 7.96
C PRO A 30 13.68 -20.21 9.15
N SER A 31 14.68 -19.84 9.95
CA SER A 31 14.49 -18.95 11.10
C SER A 31 14.11 -17.54 10.67
N LEU A 32 14.71 -17.04 9.59
CA LEU A 32 14.42 -15.70 9.08
C LEU A 32 13.04 -15.64 8.40
N ARG A 33 12.60 -16.72 7.75
CA ARG A 33 11.25 -16.81 7.14
C ARG A 33 10.11 -16.71 8.17
N LYS A 34 10.36 -17.00 9.45
CA LYS A 34 9.37 -16.82 10.52
C LYS A 34 9.24 -15.37 10.97
N ALA A 35 10.26 -14.54 10.72
CA ALA A 35 10.27 -13.14 11.10
C ALA A 35 9.51 -12.28 10.08
N ARG A 36 9.31 -11.01 10.44
CA ARG A 36 8.73 -10.01 9.55
C ARG A 36 9.54 -8.74 9.57
N LEU A 37 9.52 -8.01 8.46
CA LEU A 37 10.08 -6.68 8.36
C LEU A 37 8.97 -5.68 8.65
N ILE A 38 9.22 -4.71 9.51
CA ILE A 38 8.24 -3.68 9.87
C ILE A 38 8.84 -2.29 9.74
N LYS A 39 7.99 -1.29 9.48
CA LYS A 39 8.33 0.11 9.76
C LYS A 39 7.99 0.43 11.21
N ASN A 40 9.00 0.75 12.01
CA ASN A 40 8.80 1.14 13.40
C ASN A 40 8.22 2.57 13.50
N SER A 41 7.95 3.05 14.72
CA SER A 41 7.42 4.40 14.95
C SER A 41 8.30 5.52 14.37
N GLN A 42 9.59 5.28 14.12
CA GLN A 42 10.52 6.21 13.51
C GLN A 42 10.61 6.09 11.98
N LEU A 43 9.77 5.24 11.37
CA LEU A 43 9.77 4.89 9.94
C LEU A 43 11.02 4.17 9.46
N GLU A 44 11.82 3.60 10.37
CA GLU A 44 12.95 2.74 10.04
C GLU A 44 12.47 1.31 9.76
N GLY A 45 13.03 0.69 8.71
CA GLY A 45 12.79 -0.72 8.41
C GLY A 45 13.60 -1.62 9.34
N VAL A 46 12.91 -2.36 10.21
CA VAL A 46 13.53 -3.26 11.19
C VAL A 46 12.97 -4.66 11.07
N VAL A 47 13.78 -5.67 11.39
CA VAL A 47 13.32 -7.05 11.45
C VAL A 47 12.77 -7.31 12.84
N GLU A 48 11.49 -7.65 12.91
CA GLU A 48 10.84 -8.07 14.13
C GLU A 48 10.85 -9.60 14.23
N LEU A 49 11.51 -10.09 15.28
CA LEU A 49 11.68 -11.53 15.56
C LEU A 49 10.55 -12.10 16.39
N PHE A 50 9.98 -11.29 17.27
CA PHE A 50 8.80 -11.62 18.07
C PHE A 50 8.08 -10.33 18.48
N SER A 51 6.78 -10.43 18.70
CA SER A 51 5.95 -9.40 19.31
C SER A 51 5.00 -10.05 20.30
N GLY A 52 4.75 -9.42 21.45
CA GLY A 52 3.78 -9.92 22.41
C GLY A 52 3.16 -8.82 23.25
N GLU A 53 1.90 -9.02 23.64
CA GLU A 53 1.18 -8.12 24.53
C GLU A 53 1.89 -8.05 25.89
N GLY A 54 2.26 -6.85 26.32
CA GLY A 54 2.97 -6.61 27.58
C GLY A 54 4.48 -6.96 27.58
N THR A 55 4.98 -7.68 26.58
CA THR A 55 6.42 -8.01 26.45
C THR A 55 7.17 -7.12 25.44
N GLY A 56 6.43 -6.38 24.63
CA GLY A 56 6.98 -5.51 23.59
C GLY A 56 7.39 -6.28 22.33
N SER A 57 8.26 -5.65 21.55
CA SER A 57 8.70 -6.12 20.23
C SER A 57 10.22 -6.33 20.21
N GLY A 58 10.65 -7.51 19.78
CA GLY A 58 12.06 -7.86 19.59
C GLY A 58 12.53 -7.43 18.21
N GLN A 59 13.07 -6.21 18.10
CA GLN A 59 13.50 -5.61 16.83
C GLN A 59 15.01 -5.65 16.68
N VAL A 60 15.46 -5.94 15.47
CA VAL A 60 16.86 -5.90 15.08
C VAL A 60 17.02 -5.22 13.73
N LEU A 61 18.14 -4.51 13.61
CA LEU A 61 18.45 -3.78 12.41
C LEU A 61 18.87 -4.78 11.32
N PRO A 62 18.43 -4.61 10.06
CA PRO A 62 18.77 -5.49 8.96
C PRO A 62 20.28 -5.70 8.78
N ARG A 63 21.08 -4.65 9.02
CA ARG A 63 22.54 -4.68 8.97
C ARG A 63 23.18 -5.59 10.03
N ASP A 64 22.49 -5.82 11.14
CA ASP A 64 23.00 -6.61 12.27
C ASP A 64 22.58 -8.08 12.18
N LEU A 65 21.76 -8.47 11.19
CA LEU A 65 21.28 -9.85 11.03
C LEU A 65 22.43 -10.86 10.96
N ALA A 66 23.54 -10.52 10.29
CA ALA A 66 24.70 -11.40 10.15
C ALA A 66 25.38 -11.71 11.49
N ASN A 67 25.18 -10.88 12.52
CA ASN A 67 25.72 -11.10 13.86
C ASN A 67 24.81 -11.98 14.72
N ILE A 68 23.56 -12.14 14.32
CA ILE A 68 22.50 -12.79 15.11
C ILE A 68 22.14 -14.15 14.53
N PHE A 69 22.10 -14.24 13.20
CA PHE A 69 21.80 -15.45 12.47
C PHE A 69 23.06 -16.09 11.92
N GLN A 70 23.13 -17.42 12.03
CA GLN A 70 24.16 -18.20 11.35
C GLN A 70 23.69 -18.49 9.92
N PHE A 71 24.17 -17.70 8.97
CA PHE A 71 23.93 -17.93 7.55
C PHE A 71 24.91 -18.96 6.99
N ASP A 72 24.38 -19.97 6.32
CA ASP A 72 25.17 -20.92 5.53
C ASP A 72 25.38 -20.39 4.09
N ASP A 73 26.14 -21.11 3.27
CA ASP A 73 26.43 -20.70 1.89
C ASP A 73 25.16 -20.51 1.03
N LYS A 74 24.05 -21.18 1.39
CA LYS A 74 22.77 -21.08 0.67
C LYS A 74 21.95 -19.86 1.08
N SER A 75 22.03 -19.46 2.35
CA SER A 75 21.29 -18.35 2.95
C SER A 75 22.11 -17.05 3.07
N LYS A 76 23.37 -17.06 2.63
CA LYS A 76 24.28 -15.91 2.63
C LYS A 76 23.73 -14.67 1.90
N LYS A 77 22.81 -14.85 0.95
CA LYS A 77 22.16 -13.76 0.21
C LYS A 77 20.94 -13.18 0.93
N ASP A 78 20.37 -13.91 1.89
CA ASP A 78 19.12 -13.54 2.55
C ASP A 78 19.25 -12.21 3.31
N SER A 79 20.38 -12.01 4.02
CA SER A 79 20.63 -10.74 4.73
C SER A 79 20.70 -9.55 3.78
N GLY A 80 21.29 -9.73 2.58
CA GLY A 80 21.37 -8.69 1.55
C GLY A 80 19.99 -8.32 1.01
N ILE A 81 19.13 -9.31 0.76
CA ILE A 81 17.74 -9.09 0.33
C ILE A 81 16.99 -8.31 1.40
N VAL A 82 17.04 -8.73 2.66
CA VAL A 82 16.33 -8.05 3.75
C VAL A 82 16.85 -6.62 3.94
N GLN A 83 18.16 -6.40 3.84
CA GLN A 83 18.74 -5.07 3.94
C GLN A 83 18.26 -4.15 2.81
N GLN A 84 18.21 -4.64 1.57
CA GLN A 84 17.70 -3.87 0.43
C GLN A 84 16.22 -3.55 0.59
N VAL A 85 15.40 -4.53 0.99
CA VAL A 85 13.95 -4.32 1.15
C VAL A 85 13.64 -3.43 2.36
N SER A 86 14.48 -3.40 3.40
CA SER A 86 14.25 -2.58 4.59
C SER A 86 14.26 -1.07 4.37
N VAL A 87 15.00 -0.62 3.35
CA VAL A 87 15.11 0.80 3.04
C VAL A 87 13.93 1.30 2.22
N LEU A 88 13.06 0.40 1.75
CA LEU A 88 11.90 0.80 0.95
C LEU A 88 10.98 1.72 1.75
N PRO A 89 10.38 2.75 1.14
CA PRO A 89 9.51 3.67 1.86
C PRO A 89 8.27 3.01 2.46
N SER A 90 7.75 1.98 1.79
CA SER A 90 6.60 1.17 2.19
C SER A 90 6.79 -0.28 1.81
N PHE A 91 5.97 -1.16 2.38
CA PHE A 91 5.97 -2.60 2.14
C PHE A 91 4.71 -3.10 1.45
N ASP A 92 3.88 -2.20 0.92
CA ASP A 92 2.75 -2.59 0.09
C ASP A 92 3.23 -3.38 -1.15
N VAL A 93 2.36 -4.25 -1.63
CA VAL A 93 2.69 -5.19 -2.70
C VAL A 93 3.10 -4.50 -4.01
N TYR A 94 2.60 -3.29 -4.30
CA TYR A 94 2.87 -2.61 -5.57
C TYR A 94 4.25 -1.95 -5.53
N SER A 95 4.57 -1.21 -4.46
CA SER A 95 5.90 -0.66 -4.21
C SER A 95 6.94 -1.78 -4.11
N LEU A 96 6.62 -2.87 -3.43
CA LEU A 96 7.52 -4.02 -3.30
C LEU A 96 7.83 -4.66 -4.65
N ARG A 97 6.83 -4.84 -5.53
CA ARG A 97 7.03 -5.40 -6.87
C ARG A 97 7.97 -4.56 -7.73
N ILE A 98 7.84 -3.22 -7.69
CA ILE A 98 8.74 -2.31 -8.42
C ILE A 98 10.19 -2.55 -8.00
N GLU A 99 10.43 -2.67 -6.69
CA GLU A 99 11.78 -2.76 -6.13
C GLU A 99 12.39 -4.14 -6.30
N LEU A 100 11.61 -5.20 -6.12
CA LEU A 100 12.07 -6.56 -6.39
C LEU A 100 12.43 -6.78 -7.87
N ARG A 101 11.71 -6.15 -8.81
CA ARG A 101 12.10 -6.14 -10.24
C ARG A 101 13.47 -5.50 -10.46
N LYS A 102 13.78 -4.39 -9.78
CA LYS A 102 15.12 -3.75 -9.84
C LYS A 102 16.23 -4.68 -9.34
N LEU A 103 15.89 -5.65 -8.48
CA LEU A 103 16.79 -6.68 -7.97
C LEU A 103 16.83 -7.95 -8.84
N ASN A 104 16.19 -7.94 -10.02
CA ASN A 104 16.03 -9.11 -10.91
C ASN A 104 15.35 -10.30 -10.24
N ILE A 105 14.41 -10.04 -9.32
CA ILE A 105 13.55 -11.07 -8.72
C ILE A 105 12.26 -11.13 -9.56
N ASP A 106 11.86 -12.33 -9.99
CA ASP A 106 10.58 -12.53 -10.70
C ASP A 106 9.42 -12.29 -9.74
N VAL A 107 8.56 -11.32 -10.08
CA VAL A 107 7.40 -10.93 -9.27
C VAL A 107 6.07 -11.23 -9.94
N ASP A 108 6.04 -11.48 -11.24
CA ASP A 108 4.79 -11.50 -12.00
C ASP A 108 4.01 -12.82 -11.79
N ASN A 109 4.75 -13.89 -11.45
CA ASN A 109 4.23 -15.23 -11.22
C ASN A 109 4.14 -15.64 -9.74
N ASP A 110 4.47 -14.75 -8.80
CA ASP A 110 4.47 -15.08 -7.36
C ASP A 110 3.13 -14.67 -6.70
N GLU A 111 2.35 -15.66 -6.27
CA GLU A 111 1.09 -15.43 -5.55
C GLU A 111 1.28 -14.76 -4.17
N ASN A 112 2.48 -14.80 -3.60
CA ASN A 112 2.82 -14.09 -2.37
C ASN A 112 3.01 -12.59 -2.60
N LEU A 113 3.36 -12.19 -3.83
CA LEU A 113 3.51 -10.79 -4.27
C LEU A 113 2.24 -10.27 -4.95
N ARG A 114 1.07 -10.71 -4.46
CA ARG A 114 -0.26 -10.22 -4.84
C ARG A 114 -1.07 -9.98 -3.59
N LEU A 115 -2.07 -9.11 -3.64
CA LEU A 115 -3.01 -8.96 -2.53
C LEU A 115 -3.64 -10.31 -2.13
N SER A 116 -4.00 -10.46 -0.86
CA SER A 116 -4.73 -11.64 -0.40
C SER A 116 -6.10 -11.74 -1.10
N GLN A 117 -6.62 -12.97 -1.22
CA GLN A 117 -7.93 -13.18 -1.85
C GLN A 117 -9.05 -12.40 -1.14
N GLU A 118 -8.97 -12.23 0.18
CA GLU A 118 -9.97 -11.49 0.93
C GLU A 118 -9.88 -9.99 0.65
N GLN A 119 -8.67 -9.43 0.60
CA GLN A 119 -8.50 -8.01 0.25
C GLN A 119 -8.90 -7.77 -1.21
N THR A 120 -8.52 -8.63 -2.15
CA THR A 120 -9.01 -8.55 -3.54
C THR A 120 -10.53 -8.60 -3.59
N ARG A 121 -11.18 -9.52 -2.86
CA ARG A 121 -12.65 -9.61 -2.82
C ARG A 121 -13.30 -8.33 -2.28
N ARG A 122 -12.71 -7.73 -1.25
CA ARG A 122 -13.15 -6.47 -0.65
C ARG A 122 -13.06 -5.31 -1.64
N LEU A 123 -11.94 -5.18 -2.33
CA LEU A 123 -11.71 -4.13 -3.33
C LEU A 123 -12.55 -4.35 -4.61
N ASN A 124 -12.83 -5.61 -4.96
CA ASN A 124 -13.65 -5.98 -6.12
C ASN A 124 -15.10 -5.48 -6.03
N THR A 125 -15.65 -5.26 -4.84
CA THR A 125 -17.00 -4.66 -4.73
C THR A 125 -17.07 -3.29 -5.40
N ASN A 126 -15.96 -2.54 -5.38
CA ASN A 126 -15.84 -1.25 -6.05
C ASN A 126 -15.40 -1.39 -7.52
N MET A 127 -14.74 -2.50 -7.91
CA MET A 127 -14.32 -2.76 -9.30
C MET A 127 -15.47 -2.84 -10.29
N LYS A 128 -16.67 -3.25 -9.85
CA LYS A 128 -17.80 -3.43 -10.75
C LYS A 128 -18.15 -2.14 -11.47
N GLU A 129 -18.10 -1.00 -10.80
CA GLU A 129 -18.37 0.31 -11.40
C GLU A 129 -17.38 0.66 -12.52
N PHE A 130 -16.14 0.17 -12.42
CA PHE A 130 -15.06 0.48 -13.35
C PHE A 130 -15.00 -0.42 -14.57
N ILE A 131 -15.30 -1.70 -14.43
CA ILE A 131 -15.36 -2.61 -15.60
C ILE A 131 -16.69 -2.51 -16.33
N THR A 132 -17.75 -1.98 -15.71
CA THR A 132 -19.08 -1.89 -16.33
C THR A 132 -19.09 -1.06 -17.62
N PRO A 133 -18.41 0.11 -17.71
CA PRO A 133 -18.27 0.84 -18.97
C PRO A 133 -17.62 0.02 -20.08
N LEU A 134 -16.52 -0.69 -19.80
CA LEU A 134 -15.91 -1.64 -20.74
C LEU A 134 -16.91 -2.71 -21.17
N MET A 135 -17.56 -3.35 -20.21
CA MET A 135 -18.52 -4.43 -20.44
C MET A 135 -19.68 -3.98 -21.33
N THR A 136 -20.25 -2.83 -21.02
CA THR A 136 -21.40 -2.26 -21.74
C THR A 136 -20.98 -1.83 -23.16
N THR A 137 -19.79 -1.25 -23.30
CA THR A 137 -19.26 -0.71 -24.56
C THR A 137 -18.80 -1.79 -25.54
N VAL A 138 -18.41 -2.97 -25.03
CA VAL A 138 -17.80 -4.07 -25.81
C VAL A 138 -18.77 -5.24 -25.98
N PHE A 139 -19.52 -5.60 -24.93
CA PHE A 139 -20.39 -6.79 -24.89
C PHE A 139 -21.89 -6.47 -24.77
N GLY A 140 -22.27 -5.20 -24.61
CA GLY A 140 -23.65 -4.75 -24.47
C GLY A 140 -24.25 -4.98 -23.08
N VAL A 141 -25.52 -4.57 -22.91
CA VAL A 141 -26.22 -4.47 -21.61
C VAL A 141 -26.37 -5.83 -20.89
N ALA A 142 -26.41 -6.94 -21.63
CA ALA A 142 -26.56 -8.29 -21.07
C ALA A 142 -25.31 -8.80 -20.31
N ALA A 143 -24.17 -8.13 -20.44
CA ALA A 143 -22.91 -8.50 -19.80
C ALA A 143 -22.65 -7.77 -18.48
N GLY A 144 -23.54 -6.86 -18.05
CA GLY A 144 -23.40 -6.06 -16.80
C GLY A 144 -23.55 -6.84 -15.49
N GLN A 145 -23.60 -8.18 -15.53
CA GLN A 145 -23.68 -9.03 -14.34
C GLN A 145 -22.32 -9.61 -13.89
N THR A 146 -21.25 -9.39 -14.65
CA THR A 146 -19.89 -9.85 -14.31
C THR A 146 -19.35 -9.17 -13.05
N ARG A 147 -18.65 -9.91 -12.19
CA ARG A 147 -18.24 -9.43 -10.84
C ARG A 147 -16.78 -8.97 -10.76
N ASN A 148 -15.89 -9.37 -11.68
CA ASN A 148 -14.48 -8.97 -11.68
C ASN A 148 -13.79 -9.15 -13.07
N VAL A 149 -12.54 -8.67 -13.22
CA VAL A 149 -11.73 -8.78 -14.45
C VAL A 149 -11.36 -10.24 -14.80
N ARG A 150 -11.22 -11.12 -13.81
CA ARG A 150 -10.89 -12.53 -14.02
C ARG A 150 -12.09 -13.31 -14.62
N ASP A 151 -13.30 -12.94 -14.25
CA ASP A 151 -14.57 -13.42 -14.82
C ASP A 151 -14.74 -12.90 -16.26
N LEU A 152 -14.15 -11.74 -16.57
CA LEU A 152 -14.08 -11.15 -17.90
C LEU A 152 -13.22 -11.99 -18.85
N VAL A 153 -12.03 -12.40 -18.38
CA VAL A 153 -11.14 -13.33 -19.12
C VAL A 153 -11.81 -14.70 -19.30
N SER A 154 -12.55 -15.19 -18.30
CA SER A 154 -13.27 -16.46 -18.42
C SER A 154 -14.52 -16.37 -19.32
N LEU A 155 -15.20 -15.23 -19.37
CA LEU A 155 -16.29 -14.93 -20.32
C LEU A 155 -15.80 -14.86 -21.77
N ILE A 156 -14.61 -14.32 -22.00
CA ILE A 156 -13.93 -14.36 -23.30
C ILE A 156 -13.56 -15.81 -23.67
N GLY A 157 -13.27 -16.66 -22.69
CA GLY A 157 -12.84 -18.04 -22.91
C GLY A 157 -13.93 -19.08 -23.15
N ASN A 158 -15.14 -18.94 -22.60
CA ASN A 158 -16.08 -20.07 -22.43
C ASN A 158 -17.44 -20.00 -23.14
N ALA A 159 -17.76 -18.97 -23.93
CA ALA A 159 -19.03 -18.92 -24.65
C ALA A 159 -18.84 -18.58 -26.14
N ASP A 160 -18.96 -19.60 -27.00
CA ASP A 160 -19.00 -19.49 -28.46
C ASP A 160 -17.74 -18.83 -29.07
N GLN A 161 -16.75 -19.65 -29.45
CA GLN A 161 -15.45 -19.18 -29.96
C GLN A 161 -15.55 -18.14 -31.09
N GLY A 162 -16.63 -18.17 -31.88
CA GLY A 162 -16.90 -17.17 -32.92
C GLY A 162 -17.24 -15.79 -32.34
N LYS A 163 -18.12 -15.74 -31.33
CA LYS A 163 -18.52 -14.48 -30.67
C LYS A 163 -17.41 -13.92 -29.79
N ALA A 164 -16.70 -14.78 -29.06
CA ALA A 164 -15.53 -14.40 -28.29
C ALA A 164 -14.46 -13.73 -29.17
N ARG A 165 -14.13 -14.34 -30.31
CA ARG A 165 -13.17 -13.78 -31.28
C ARG A 165 -13.67 -12.48 -31.89
N GLN A 166 -14.96 -12.38 -32.21
CA GLN A 166 -15.54 -11.15 -32.76
C GLN A 166 -15.52 -10.00 -31.74
N ASN A 167 -15.75 -10.29 -30.46
CA ASN A 167 -15.66 -9.29 -29.39
C ASN A 167 -14.21 -8.86 -29.14
N LEU A 168 -13.26 -9.78 -29.19
CA LEU A 168 -11.82 -9.46 -29.16
C LEU A 168 -11.41 -8.59 -30.36
N MET A 169 -11.93 -8.84 -31.56
CA MET A 169 -11.66 -8.00 -32.73
C MET A 169 -12.24 -6.58 -32.57
N LYS A 170 -13.48 -6.44 -32.09
CA LYS A 170 -14.07 -5.12 -31.80
C LYS A 170 -13.30 -4.36 -30.73
N LEU A 171 -12.86 -5.06 -29.68
CA LEU A 171 -12.05 -4.47 -28.63
C LEU A 171 -10.65 -4.09 -29.15
N SER A 172 -10.06 -4.92 -30.02
CA SER A 172 -8.81 -4.64 -30.72
C SER A 172 -8.90 -3.37 -31.57
N GLU A 173 -9.97 -3.20 -32.35
CA GLU A 173 -10.21 -2.02 -33.17
C GLU A 173 -10.41 -0.75 -32.33
N LYS A 174 -11.19 -0.84 -31.23
CA LYS A 174 -11.41 0.31 -30.34
C LYS A 174 -10.15 0.70 -29.57
N LEU A 175 -9.47 -0.27 -28.98
CA LEU A 175 -8.25 -0.02 -28.21
C LEU A 175 -7.05 0.33 -29.10
N GLY A 176 -7.10 0.01 -30.40
CA GLY A 176 -5.93 0.12 -31.27
C GLY A 176 -4.80 -0.86 -30.91
N VAL A 177 -5.08 -1.91 -30.12
CA VAL A 177 -4.12 -2.96 -29.76
C VAL A 177 -4.44 -4.24 -30.50
N HIS A 178 -3.44 -5.04 -30.85
CA HIS A 178 -3.67 -6.31 -31.52
C HIS A 178 -4.47 -7.28 -30.64
N TYR A 179 -5.39 -8.06 -31.23
CA TYR A 179 -6.31 -8.92 -30.46
C TYR A 179 -5.62 -9.96 -29.55
N THR A 180 -4.38 -10.33 -29.85
CA THR A 180 -3.57 -11.24 -29.00
C THR A 180 -3.02 -10.56 -27.75
N ALA A 181 -2.93 -9.22 -27.73
CA ALA A 181 -2.45 -8.44 -26.59
C ALA A 181 -3.57 -8.09 -25.59
N ILE A 182 -4.84 -8.28 -25.98
CA ILE A 182 -6.00 -7.93 -25.15
C ILE A 182 -6.00 -8.61 -23.77
N PRO A 183 -5.69 -9.91 -23.63
CA PRO A 183 -5.70 -10.54 -22.31
C PRO A 183 -4.71 -9.89 -21.34
N ASN A 184 -3.50 -9.59 -21.82
CA ASN A 184 -2.47 -8.91 -21.01
C ASN A 184 -2.92 -7.48 -20.68
N PHE A 185 -3.41 -6.73 -21.68
CA PHE A 185 -3.96 -5.40 -21.46
C PHE A 185 -5.03 -5.36 -20.35
N LEU A 186 -5.97 -6.31 -20.35
CA LEU A 186 -7.00 -6.39 -19.30
C LEU A 186 -6.42 -6.76 -17.93
N GLN A 187 -5.39 -7.60 -17.91
CA GLN A 187 -4.70 -7.99 -16.68
C GLN A 187 -3.93 -6.80 -16.08
N ASP A 188 -3.14 -6.11 -16.89
CA ASP A 188 -2.36 -4.93 -16.49
C ASP A 188 -3.30 -3.82 -16.02
N TYR A 189 -4.39 -3.60 -16.74
CA TYR A 189 -5.45 -2.69 -16.31
C TYR A 189 -6.05 -3.07 -14.95
N GLY A 190 -6.36 -4.35 -14.75
CA GLY A 190 -6.87 -4.86 -13.48
C GLY A 190 -5.91 -4.64 -12.32
N ASP A 191 -4.61 -4.80 -12.55
CA ASP A 191 -3.55 -4.62 -11.57
C ASP A 191 -3.37 -3.14 -11.18
N VAL A 192 -3.33 -2.24 -12.18
CA VAL A 192 -3.28 -0.79 -11.98
C VAL A 192 -4.48 -0.31 -11.17
N TYR A 193 -5.69 -0.74 -11.53
CA TYR A 193 -6.89 -0.36 -10.79
C TYR A 193 -6.89 -0.89 -9.36
N LEU A 194 -6.52 -2.16 -9.16
CA LEU A 194 -6.42 -2.74 -7.82
C LEU A 194 -5.42 -1.97 -6.95
N SER A 195 -4.36 -1.40 -7.53
CA SER A 195 -3.43 -0.53 -6.81
C SER A 195 -4.09 0.76 -6.31
N LEU A 196 -4.85 1.44 -7.16
CA LEU A 196 -5.58 2.65 -6.78
C LEU A 196 -6.63 2.35 -5.70
N ALA A 197 -7.39 1.26 -5.87
CA ALA A 197 -8.40 0.84 -4.89
C ALA A 197 -7.77 0.48 -3.54
N TYR A 198 -6.60 -0.18 -3.56
CA TYR A 198 -5.85 -0.50 -2.35
C TYR A 198 -5.35 0.76 -1.62
N TYR A 199 -4.79 1.73 -2.34
CA TYR A 199 -4.34 2.99 -1.74
C TYR A 199 -5.50 3.82 -1.20
N GLN A 200 -6.62 3.88 -1.93
CA GLN A 200 -7.84 4.52 -1.43
C GLN A 200 -8.32 3.86 -0.14
N PHE A 201 -8.35 2.53 -0.10
CA PHE A 201 -8.68 1.78 1.11
C PHE A 201 -7.75 2.15 2.28
N CYS A 202 -6.43 2.20 2.06
CA CYS A 202 -5.48 2.57 3.11
C CYS A 202 -5.69 4.02 3.60
N LEU A 203 -5.97 4.94 2.68
CA LEU A 203 -6.28 6.34 2.99
C LEU A 203 -7.55 6.47 3.85
N ASP A 204 -8.60 5.73 3.49
CA ASP A 204 -9.86 5.71 4.22
C ASP A 204 -9.70 5.12 5.64
N GLN A 205 -8.83 4.12 5.81
CA GLN A 205 -8.55 3.52 7.11
C GLN A 205 -7.79 4.46 8.06
N VAL A 206 -6.86 5.27 7.53
CA VAL A 206 -6.04 6.16 8.36
C VAL A 206 -6.76 7.47 8.72
N LYS A 207 -7.72 7.89 7.90
CA LYS A 207 -8.46 9.16 8.03
C LYS A 207 -9.07 9.39 9.43
N PRO A 208 -9.83 8.46 10.04
CA PRO A 208 -10.44 8.71 11.35
C PRO A 208 -9.41 8.90 12.46
N GLY A 209 -8.27 8.20 12.35
CA GLY A 209 -7.14 8.36 13.27
C GLY A 209 -6.53 9.76 13.17
N LEU A 210 -6.33 10.27 11.95
CA LEU A 210 -5.81 11.61 11.70
C LEU A 210 -6.74 12.71 12.20
N GLU A 211 -8.04 12.60 11.93
CA GLU A 211 -9.04 13.57 12.40
C GLU A 211 -9.01 13.68 13.94
N THR A 212 -9.04 12.52 14.61
CA THR A 212 -8.94 12.46 16.08
C THR A 212 -7.61 13.06 16.59
N PHE A 213 -6.50 12.74 15.92
CA PHE A 213 -5.20 13.26 16.28
C PHE A 213 -5.17 14.80 16.18
N PHE A 214 -5.65 15.37 15.07
CA PHE A 214 -5.68 16.82 14.88
C PHE A 214 -6.56 17.53 15.91
N GLU A 215 -7.71 16.97 16.25
CA GLU A 215 -8.56 17.48 17.33
C GLU A 215 -7.81 17.51 18.67
N CYS A 216 -7.12 16.42 19.01
CA CYS A 216 -6.34 16.33 20.24
C CYS A 216 -5.19 17.34 20.27
N VAL A 217 -4.43 17.49 19.18
CA VAL A 217 -3.37 18.51 19.10
C VAL A 217 -3.95 19.92 19.31
N ALA A 218 -5.08 20.22 18.66
CA ALA A 218 -5.74 21.53 18.80
C ALA A 218 -6.26 21.78 20.23
N GLU A 219 -6.69 20.75 20.96
CA GLU A 219 -7.02 20.85 22.38
C GLU A 219 -5.78 21.18 23.23
N ILE A 220 -4.67 20.45 23.02
CA ILE A 220 -3.42 20.66 23.77
C ILE A 220 -2.87 22.07 23.51
N GLN A 221 -2.88 22.54 22.26
CA GLN A 221 -2.41 23.88 21.89
C GLN A 221 -3.17 25.01 22.60
N ARG A 222 -4.45 24.79 22.96
CA ARG A 222 -5.28 25.76 23.69
C ARG A 222 -5.12 25.65 25.21
N ASP A 223 -4.53 24.58 25.71
CA ASP A 223 -4.36 24.36 27.14
C ASP A 223 -3.39 25.41 27.74
N PRO A 224 -3.71 26.02 28.90
CA PRO A 224 -2.84 27.00 29.54
C PRO A 224 -1.41 26.51 29.80
N GLN A 225 -1.22 25.19 30.00
CA GLN A 225 0.08 24.58 30.21
C GLN A 225 0.93 24.56 28.94
N PHE A 226 0.35 24.53 27.73
CA PHE A 226 1.11 24.35 26.48
C PHE A 226 1.01 25.53 25.51
N SER A 227 -0.04 26.34 25.62
CA SER A 227 -0.27 27.54 24.79
C SER A 227 0.85 28.60 24.87
N ARG A 228 1.74 28.51 25.86
CA ARG A 228 2.91 29.40 26.03
C ARG A 228 4.25 28.72 25.71
N HIS A 229 4.25 27.43 25.39
CA HIS A 229 5.46 26.66 25.11
C HIS A 229 5.77 26.70 23.62
N ALA A 230 6.55 27.69 23.19
CA ALA A 230 6.90 27.91 21.78
C ALA A 230 7.46 26.65 21.08
N GLY A 231 8.32 25.88 21.76
CA GLY A 231 8.90 24.65 21.20
C GLY A 231 7.85 23.55 20.92
N PHE A 232 6.85 23.43 21.79
CA PHE A 232 5.74 22.51 21.55
C PHE A 232 4.87 23.00 20.39
N LEU A 233 4.47 24.27 20.39
CA LEU A 233 3.62 24.84 19.34
C LEU A 233 4.25 24.64 17.95
N GLN A 234 5.52 25.01 17.80
CA GLN A 234 6.26 24.83 16.54
C GLN A 234 6.32 23.36 16.10
N THR A 235 6.62 22.44 17.04
CA THR A 235 6.73 21.01 16.71
C THR A 235 5.36 20.42 16.35
N SER A 236 4.32 20.76 17.09
CA SER A 236 2.95 20.33 16.82
C SER A 236 2.46 20.84 15.47
N GLU A 237 2.75 22.09 15.12
CA GLU A 237 2.39 22.68 13.83
C GLU A 237 3.10 21.94 12.69
N MET A 238 4.42 21.76 12.78
CA MET A 238 5.22 21.00 11.80
C MET A 238 4.64 19.59 11.55
N VAL A 239 4.38 18.83 12.62
CA VAL A 239 3.82 17.47 12.52
C VAL A 239 2.44 17.49 11.87
N THR A 240 1.55 18.39 12.33
CA THR A 240 0.17 18.46 11.80
C THR A 240 0.13 18.90 10.34
N THR A 241 0.95 19.88 9.94
CA THR A 241 1.07 20.33 8.56
C THR A 241 1.61 19.22 7.69
N LYS A 242 2.70 18.54 8.08
CA LYS A 242 3.26 17.43 7.31
C LYS A 242 2.25 16.30 7.10
N PHE A 243 1.48 15.93 8.13
CA PHE A 243 0.45 14.90 8.02
C PHE A 243 -0.70 15.32 7.13
N ARG A 244 -1.15 16.57 7.25
CA ARG A 244 -2.18 17.16 6.39
C ARG A 244 -1.73 17.16 4.94
N ASP A 245 -0.52 17.62 4.65
CA ASP A 245 0.04 17.67 3.30
C ASP A 245 0.12 16.26 2.69
N MET A 246 0.61 15.26 3.44
CA MET A 246 0.66 13.87 2.97
C MET A 246 -0.74 13.33 2.65
N PHE A 247 -1.73 13.60 3.52
CA PHE A 247 -3.11 13.17 3.31
C PHE A 247 -3.75 13.87 2.10
N GLU A 248 -3.63 15.19 2.00
CA GLU A 248 -4.20 16.01 0.93
C GLU A 248 -3.57 15.70 -0.42
N GLN A 249 -2.25 15.57 -0.50
CA GLN A 249 -1.55 15.18 -1.73
C GLN A 249 -1.95 13.78 -2.19
N THR A 250 -2.00 12.80 -1.28
CA THR A 250 -2.42 11.44 -1.61
C THR A 250 -3.86 11.41 -2.12
N SER A 251 -4.77 12.08 -1.41
CA SER A 251 -6.18 12.22 -1.80
C SER A 251 -6.32 12.89 -3.16
N SER A 252 -5.57 13.98 -3.40
CA SER A 252 -5.61 14.71 -4.66
C SER A 252 -5.15 13.84 -5.83
N VAL A 253 -4.00 13.16 -5.71
CA VAL A 253 -3.46 12.29 -6.76
C VAL A 253 -4.40 11.12 -7.05
N LEU A 254 -4.96 10.46 -6.02
CA LEU A 254 -5.93 9.37 -6.21
C LEU A 254 -7.22 9.86 -6.91
N ASN A 255 -7.71 11.06 -6.55
CA ASN A 255 -8.87 11.65 -7.22
C ASN A 255 -8.58 12.00 -8.68
N ILE A 256 -7.40 12.53 -9.00
CA ILE A 256 -6.99 12.82 -10.38
C ILE A 256 -6.95 11.52 -11.20
N PHE A 257 -6.31 10.47 -10.68
CA PHE A 257 -6.29 9.16 -11.36
C PHE A 257 -7.69 8.59 -11.55
N LYS A 258 -8.58 8.75 -10.57
CA LYS A 258 -9.98 8.34 -10.70
C LYS A 258 -10.68 9.10 -11.83
N THR A 259 -10.59 10.43 -11.86
CA THR A 259 -11.18 11.26 -12.91
C THR A 259 -10.66 10.87 -14.29
N ILE A 260 -9.34 10.69 -14.44
CA ILE A 260 -8.73 10.31 -15.71
C ILE A 260 -9.18 8.90 -16.13
N THR A 261 -9.25 7.96 -15.19
CA THR A 261 -9.72 6.60 -15.47
C THR A 261 -11.20 6.60 -15.86
N ASP A 262 -12.02 7.45 -15.26
CA ASP A 262 -13.44 7.61 -15.60
C ASP A 262 -13.61 8.22 -17.01
N ASP A 263 -12.83 9.26 -17.34
CA ASP A 263 -12.84 9.92 -18.65
C ASP A 263 -12.26 9.04 -19.78
N MET A 264 -11.30 8.16 -19.46
CA MET A 264 -10.70 7.23 -20.41
C MET A 264 -11.75 6.36 -21.13
N TRP A 265 -12.90 6.09 -20.49
CA TRP A 265 -13.97 5.29 -21.09
C TRP A 265 -14.70 5.96 -22.23
N VAL A 266 -14.64 7.29 -22.34
CA VAL A 266 -15.30 8.05 -23.41
C VAL A 266 -14.55 7.88 -24.74
N ASP A 267 -13.22 7.77 -24.69
CA ASP A 267 -12.35 7.65 -25.86
C ASP A 267 -11.13 6.78 -25.53
N ILE A 268 -11.37 5.47 -25.46
CA ILE A 268 -10.40 4.47 -25.00
C ILE A 268 -9.39 4.10 -26.09
N SER A 269 -8.10 4.17 -25.78
CA SER A 269 -7.02 3.68 -26.64
C SER A 269 -5.88 3.08 -25.81
N GLY A 270 -5.10 2.17 -26.41
CA GLY A 270 -3.94 1.55 -25.79
C GLY A 270 -2.88 2.57 -25.41
N HIS A 271 -2.67 3.60 -26.25
CA HIS A 271 -1.73 4.67 -25.96
C HIS A 271 -2.10 5.50 -24.72
N LYS A 272 -3.39 5.84 -24.56
CA LYS A 272 -3.85 6.54 -23.35
C LYS A 272 -3.69 5.67 -22.10
N PHE A 273 -3.96 4.37 -22.22
CA PHE A 273 -3.74 3.45 -21.11
C PHE A 273 -2.26 3.38 -20.72
N GLU A 274 -1.34 3.23 -21.68
CA GLU A 274 0.11 3.21 -21.40
C GLU A 274 0.57 4.48 -20.67
N ILE A 275 0.05 5.65 -21.05
CA ILE A 275 0.34 6.91 -20.35
C ILE A 275 -0.18 6.87 -18.91
N VAL A 276 -1.45 6.49 -18.71
CA VAL A 276 -2.06 6.43 -17.38
C VAL A 276 -1.37 5.41 -16.49
N GLU A 277 -1.09 4.22 -17.01
CA GLU A 277 -0.35 3.17 -16.33
C GLU A 277 1.03 3.65 -15.90
N SER A 278 1.79 4.25 -16.82
CA SER A 278 3.14 4.77 -16.52
C SER A 278 3.09 5.82 -15.42
N SER A 279 2.17 6.78 -15.52
CA SER A 279 1.99 7.84 -14.50
C SER A 279 1.61 7.27 -13.14
N ILE A 280 0.77 6.24 -13.08
CA ILE A 280 0.41 5.57 -11.83
C ILE A 280 1.63 4.86 -11.24
N GLN A 281 2.33 4.06 -12.05
CA GLN A 281 3.51 3.30 -11.62
C GLN A 281 4.63 4.22 -11.08
N GLU A 282 4.85 5.38 -11.70
CA GLU A 282 5.80 6.39 -11.22
C GLU A 282 5.44 6.95 -9.84
N CYS A 283 4.15 7.00 -9.50
CA CYS A 283 3.67 7.54 -8.24
C CYS A 283 3.49 6.47 -7.14
N GLN A 284 3.44 5.18 -7.50
CA GLN A 284 3.14 4.09 -6.56
C GLN A 284 4.03 4.12 -5.32
N THR A 285 5.35 4.20 -5.49
CA THR A 285 6.29 4.22 -4.36
C THR A 285 6.09 5.44 -3.45
N LYS A 286 5.71 6.59 -4.00
CA LYS A 286 5.49 7.82 -3.22
C LYS A 286 4.15 7.81 -2.48
N ILE A 287 3.10 7.33 -3.14
CA ILE A 287 1.78 7.10 -2.52
C ILE A 287 1.93 6.09 -1.37
N GLY A 288 2.61 4.97 -1.64
CA GLY A 288 2.95 3.96 -0.65
C GLY A 288 3.71 4.55 0.54
N ALA A 289 4.74 5.36 0.29
CA ALA A 289 5.51 6.05 1.33
C ALA A 289 4.64 6.92 2.25
N ALA A 290 3.81 7.80 1.66
CA ALA A 290 2.96 8.73 2.40
C ALA A 290 1.93 7.97 3.25
N LEU A 291 1.25 6.98 2.66
CA LEU A 291 0.27 6.17 3.37
C LEU A 291 0.93 5.33 4.47
N CYS A 292 2.09 4.71 4.20
CA CYS A 292 2.85 3.97 5.20
C CYS A 292 3.18 4.85 6.41
N ALA A 293 3.70 6.06 6.16
CA ALA A 293 4.03 7.00 7.22
C ALA A 293 2.82 7.37 8.07
N LEU A 294 1.71 7.76 7.43
CA LEU A 294 0.46 8.08 8.13
C LEU A 294 -0.05 6.90 8.94
N THR A 295 -0.09 5.69 8.35
CA THR A 295 -0.58 4.48 9.01
C THR A 295 0.26 4.12 10.22
N VAL A 296 1.59 4.09 10.10
CA VAL A 296 2.51 3.77 11.21
C VAL A 296 2.37 4.77 12.35
N LYS A 297 2.30 6.07 12.03
CA LYS A 297 2.17 7.12 13.04
C LYS A 297 0.83 7.06 13.77
N MET A 298 -0.25 6.84 13.04
CA MET A 298 -1.58 6.69 13.65
C MET A 298 -1.70 5.39 14.44
N TYR A 299 -1.06 4.30 13.98
CA TYR A 299 -0.99 3.05 14.74
C TYR A 299 -0.27 3.27 16.08
N ALA A 300 0.94 3.86 16.05
CA ALA A 300 1.71 4.14 17.27
C ALA A 300 0.93 5.05 18.24
N TRP A 301 0.26 6.08 17.72
CA TRP A 301 -0.59 6.97 18.51
C TRP A 301 -1.76 6.24 19.17
N ASN A 302 -2.49 5.40 18.43
CA ASN A 302 -3.66 4.68 18.95
C ASN A 302 -3.28 3.59 19.96
N VAL A 303 -2.10 2.97 19.80
CA VAL A 303 -1.57 1.99 20.76
C VAL A 303 -1.18 2.69 22.07
N GLU A 304 -0.54 3.86 22.00
CA GLU A 304 -0.13 4.61 23.18
C GLU A 304 -1.32 5.29 23.90
N PHE A 305 -2.32 5.73 23.15
CA PHE A 305 -3.50 6.43 23.65
C PHE A 305 -4.82 5.75 23.23
N PRO A 306 -5.10 4.52 23.72
CA PRO A 306 -6.30 3.77 23.33
C PRO A 306 -7.58 4.38 23.95
N ASP A 307 -7.47 4.91 25.17
CA ASP A 307 -8.58 5.58 25.86
C ASP A 307 -8.56 7.08 25.60
N ARG A 308 -9.42 7.50 24.68
CA ARG A 308 -9.57 8.91 24.26
C ARG A 308 -10.25 9.79 25.30
N SER A 309 -10.91 9.19 26.32
CA SER A 309 -11.57 9.95 27.38
C SER A 309 -10.60 10.46 28.43
N ARG A 310 -9.45 9.77 28.59
CA ARG A 310 -8.44 10.10 29.58
C ARG A 310 -7.46 11.15 29.05
N LYS A 311 -7.79 12.42 29.28
CA LYS A 311 -6.93 13.56 28.91
C LYS A 311 -5.63 13.55 29.72
N ASN A 312 -4.52 13.22 29.08
CA ASN A 312 -3.17 13.35 29.63
C ASN A 312 -2.29 14.15 28.65
N TYR A 313 -2.54 15.46 28.59
CA TYR A 313 -1.89 16.37 27.65
C TYR A 313 -0.37 16.37 27.78
N ALA A 314 0.18 16.17 28.99
CA ALA A 314 1.63 16.10 29.17
C ALA A 314 2.25 14.88 28.48
N ARG A 315 1.66 13.68 28.62
CA ARG A 315 2.14 12.48 27.93
C ARG A 315 1.95 12.58 26.42
N GLN A 316 0.80 13.12 25.99
CA GLN A 316 0.48 13.32 24.57
C GLN A 316 1.44 14.32 23.92
N ALA A 317 1.70 15.47 24.55
CA ALA A 317 2.68 16.45 24.07
C ALA A 317 4.09 15.86 23.98
N GLY A 318 4.50 15.08 24.99
CA GLY A 318 5.77 14.36 24.98
C GLY A 318 5.88 13.39 23.79
N PHE A 319 4.82 12.62 23.52
CA PHE A 319 4.78 11.69 22.39
C PHE A 319 4.80 12.41 21.03
N ILE A 320 4.14 13.57 20.91
CA ILE A 320 4.20 14.39 19.68
C ILE A 320 5.63 14.87 19.44
N MET A 321 6.28 15.39 20.49
CA MET A 321 7.62 15.94 20.39
C MET A 321 8.70 14.88 20.14
N GLY A 322 8.50 13.66 20.65
CA GLY A 322 9.36 12.51 20.43
C GLY A 322 8.92 11.72 19.20
N GLU A 323 8.04 10.76 19.39
CA GLU A 323 7.69 9.74 18.41
C GLU A 323 7.02 10.29 17.14
N MET A 324 6.06 11.22 17.24
CA MET A 324 5.34 11.68 16.02
C MET A 324 6.25 12.47 15.08
N ARG A 325 7.21 13.22 15.62
CA ARG A 325 8.15 14.02 14.85
C ARG A 325 9.20 13.18 14.11
N GLN A 326 9.70 12.09 14.69
CA GLN A 326 10.85 11.38 14.12
C GLN A 326 10.53 10.76 12.74
N GLY A 327 11.46 10.84 11.79
CA GLY A 327 11.36 10.18 10.48
C GLY A 327 10.38 10.78 9.48
N ILE A 328 9.43 11.64 9.87
CA ILE A 328 8.42 12.18 8.92
C ILE A 328 9.03 13.03 7.81
N ASP A 329 10.18 13.63 8.06
CA ASP A 329 10.91 14.47 7.11
C ASP A 329 11.53 13.64 5.96
N THR A 330 11.69 12.32 6.13
CA THR A 330 12.22 11.45 5.07
C THR A 330 11.18 11.10 4.03
N VAL A 331 9.91 11.44 4.25
CA VAL A 331 8.82 11.16 3.30
C VAL A 331 8.79 12.26 2.25
N GLU A 332 9.17 11.89 1.03
CA GLU A 332 9.14 12.80 -0.11
C GLU A 332 7.69 13.15 -0.51
N PRO A 333 7.44 14.40 -0.96
CA PRO A 333 6.16 14.76 -1.57
C PRO A 333 5.87 13.92 -2.82
N ILE A 334 4.61 13.59 -3.06
CA ILE A 334 4.20 12.79 -4.22
C ILE A 334 4.52 13.52 -5.54
N GLY A 335 4.44 14.85 -5.52
CA GLY A 335 4.65 15.72 -6.68
C GLY A 335 3.39 15.90 -7.52
N PHE A 336 3.38 16.91 -8.39
CA PHE A 336 2.32 17.11 -9.37
C PHE A 336 2.51 16.12 -10.52
N VAL A 337 1.46 15.39 -10.87
CA VAL A 337 1.44 14.56 -12.07
C VAL A 337 0.82 15.41 -13.17
N ASP A 338 1.65 15.83 -14.12
CA ASP A 338 1.19 16.57 -15.28
C ASP A 338 0.60 15.58 -16.29
N PHE A 339 -0.72 15.66 -16.49
CA PHE A 339 -1.44 14.88 -17.49
C PHE A 339 -1.78 15.73 -18.72
N SER A 340 -1.04 16.80 -18.99
CA SER A 340 -1.23 17.56 -20.23
C SER A 340 -1.00 16.66 -21.45
N LEU A 341 -2.13 16.20 -21.99
CA LEU A 341 -2.32 15.54 -23.26
C LEU A 341 -2.51 16.58 -24.36
#